data_AF-A0A1Q8ZJB6-F1
#
_entry.id   AF-A0A1Q8ZJB6-F1
#
_cell.length_a   1.000
_cell.length_b   1.000
_cell.length_c   1.000
_cell.angle_alpha   90.00
_cell.angle_beta   90.00
_cell.angle_gamma   90.00
#
_symmetry.space_group_name_H-M   'P 1'
#
loop_
_entity.id
_entity.type
_entity.pdbx_description
1 polymer ?
#
loop_
_entity_poly.entity_id
_entity_poly.type
_entity_poly.pdbx_seq_one_letter_code
_entity_poly.pdbx_strand_id
1 'polypeptide(L)'
;MQTLNLKKTLLGEILVKKNIISRDQLILALAEQGTSRKRLGQILIEKRVLTFDELDHFLLEQDILNQDPTLLGSMLVIRGIITPQQLHSVLAEQEYSHRRLGEILIARRLLSFDQLDDLLLLQRVERSRNSESQFVIRL
;
A
#
# COMPACT_ATOMS: atom_id res chain seq x y z
N MET A 1 10.54 23.15 -4.89
CA MET A 1 10.80 22.61 -3.53
C MET A 1 10.13 21.25 -3.44
N GLN A 2 10.86 20.26 -2.90
CA GLN A 2 10.60 18.81 -2.84
C GLN A 2 10.84 18.03 -4.15
N THR A 3 12.06 17.51 -4.28
CA THR A 3 12.38 16.33 -5.06
C THR A 3 11.50 15.18 -4.58
N LEU A 4 10.71 14.58 -5.48
CA LEU A 4 10.02 13.30 -5.24
C LEU A 4 11.08 12.20 -5.11
N ASN A 5 11.72 12.15 -3.94
CA ASN A 5 12.37 10.95 -3.48
C ASN A 5 11.24 9.92 -3.32
N LEU A 6 11.17 8.93 -4.23
CA LEU A 6 10.33 7.75 -4.06
C LEU A 6 10.89 6.96 -2.88
N LYS A 7 10.74 7.52 -1.68
CA LYS A 7 11.21 6.92 -0.45
C LYS A 7 10.32 5.71 -0.23
N LYS A 8 10.87 4.53 -0.50
CA LYS A 8 10.22 3.26 -0.22
C LYS A 8 9.78 3.26 1.24
N THR A 9 8.48 3.15 1.46
CA THR A 9 7.86 3.05 2.77
C THR A 9 8.33 1.76 3.44
N LEU A 10 8.90 1.88 4.64
CA LEU A 10 9.40 0.75 5.42
C LEU A 10 8.32 0.23 6.38
N LEU A 11 8.29 -1.09 6.60
CA LEU A 11 7.35 -1.72 7.53
C LEU A 11 7.40 -1.08 8.92
N GLY A 12 8.59 -0.85 9.46
CA GLY A 12 8.76 -0.19 10.77
C GLY A 12 8.17 1.22 10.82
N GLU A 13 8.26 2.00 9.74
CA GLU A 13 7.66 3.34 9.67
C GLU A 13 6.13 3.27 9.67
N ILE A 14 5.54 2.29 8.98
CA ILE A 14 4.08 2.05 8.95
C ILE A 14 3.59 1.71 10.35
N LEU A 15 4.25 0.74 11.01
CA LEU A 15 3.86 0.27 12.34
C LEU A 15 3.92 1.38 13.39
N VAL A 16 4.95 2.24 13.34
CA VAL A 16 5.05 3.41 14.23
C VAL A 16 3.97 4.44 13.90
N LYS A 17 3.78 4.78 12.62
CA LYS A 17 2.77 5.77 12.20
C LYS A 17 1.36 5.38 12.61
N LYS A 18 1.07 4.07 12.64
CA LYS A 18 -0.21 3.51 13.07
C LYS A 18 -0.31 3.20 14.56
N ASN A 19 0.70 3.59 15.35
CA ASN A 19 0.79 3.33 16.80
C ASN A 19 0.69 1.85 17.18
N ILE A 20 1.10 0.95 16.27
CA ILE A 20 1.18 -0.49 16.55
C ILE A 20 2.41 -0.81 17.38
N ILE A 21 3.51 -0.08 17.12
CA ILE A 21 4.73 -0.13 17.93
C ILE A 21 5.18 1.29 18.27
N SER A 22 5.82 1.45 19.42
CA SER A 22 6.53 2.69 19.76
C SER A 22 7.83 2.80 18.98
N ARG A 23 8.38 4.02 18.91
CA ARG A 23 9.69 4.25 18.30
C ARG A 23 10.80 3.48 19.03
N ASP A 24 10.71 3.38 20.36
CA ASP A 24 11.67 2.63 21.17
C ASP A 24 11.56 1.12 20.92
N GLN A 25 10.34 0.59 20.80
CA GLN A 25 10.13 -0.82 20.41
C GLN A 25 10.73 -1.12 19.04
N LEU A 26 10.59 -0.20 18.07
CA LEU A 26 11.22 -0.34 16.76
C LEU A 26 12.75 -0.34 16.87
N ILE A 27 13.34 0.57 17.65
CA ILE A 27 14.80 0.63 17.85
C ILE A 27 15.32 -0.68 18.46
N LEU A 28 14.66 -1.19 19.49
CA LEU A 28 15.04 -2.45 20.14
C LEU A 28 14.93 -3.64 19.17
N ALA A 29 13.86 -3.69 18.38
CA ALA A 29 13.69 -4.76 17.38
C ALA A 29 14.73 -4.68 16.25
N LEU A 30 15.11 -3.47 15.82
CA LEU A 30 16.17 -3.26 14.81
C LEU A 30 17.57 -3.62 15.36
N ALA A 31 17.86 -3.32 16.62
CA ALA A 31 19.11 -3.74 17.26
C ALA A 31 19.24 -5.27 17.32
N GLU A 32 18.15 -5.97 17.64
CA GLU A 32 18.09 -7.44 17.59
C GLU A 32 18.19 -7.96 16.15
N GLN A 33 17.58 -7.27 15.18
CA GLN A 33 17.70 -7.62 13.76
C GLN A 33 19.16 -7.56 13.29
N GLY A 34 19.92 -6.55 13.70
CA GLY A 34 21.31 -6.35 13.30
C GLY A 34 22.28 -7.42 13.84
N THR A 35 21.90 -8.12 14.90
CA THR A 35 22.74 -9.15 15.56
C THR A 35 22.21 -10.57 15.34
N SER A 36 21.06 -10.73 14.68
CA SER A 36 20.42 -12.01 14.40
C SER A 36 20.24 -12.25 12.90
N ARG A 37 19.82 -13.47 12.52
CA ARG A 37 19.39 -13.79 11.14
C ARG A 37 17.89 -13.59 10.91
N LYS A 38 17.18 -13.00 11.88
CA LYS A 38 15.72 -12.86 11.84
C LYS A 38 15.31 -11.60 11.06
N ARG A 39 14.11 -11.62 10.49
CA ARG A 39 13.50 -10.41 9.89
C ARG A 39 12.77 -9.60 10.96
N LEU A 40 12.63 -8.29 10.76
CA LEU A 40 11.90 -7.40 11.67
C LEU A 40 10.52 -7.97 12.06
N GLY A 41 9.72 -8.42 11.09
CA GLY A 41 8.40 -9.00 11.35
C GLY A 41 8.45 -10.25 12.23
N GLN A 42 9.44 -11.13 12.03
CA GLN A 42 9.63 -12.32 12.87
C GLN A 42 9.95 -11.91 14.32
N ILE A 43 10.84 -10.93 14.51
CA ILE A 43 11.20 -10.44 15.84
C ILE A 43 9.97 -9.88 16.57
N LEU A 44 9.13 -9.11 15.86
CA LEU A 44 7.91 -8.53 16.43
C LEU A 44 6.87 -9.60 16.80
N ILE A 45 6.76 -10.69 16.03
CA ILE A 45 5.90 -11.83 16.38
C ILE A 45 6.42 -12.57 17.61
N GLU A 46 7.72 -12.87 17.66
CA GLU A 46 8.32 -13.57 18.80
C GLU A 46 8.22 -12.75 20.10
N LYS A 47 8.28 -11.42 20.00
CA LYS A 47 8.03 -10.49 21.12
C LYS A 47 6.54 -10.30 21.45
N ARG A 48 5.63 -11.00 20.76
CA ARG A 48 4.15 -10.89 20.90
C ARG A 48 3.63 -9.47 20.69
N VAL A 49 4.34 -8.68 19.88
CA VAL A 49 3.93 -7.34 19.48
C VAL A 49 3.00 -7.39 18.27
N LEU A 50 3.20 -8.37 17.39
CA LEU A 50 2.34 -8.66 16.25
C LEU A 50 1.91 -10.13 16.24
N THR A 51 0.74 -10.39 15.70
CA THR A 51 0.34 -11.70 15.18
C THR A 51 0.80 -11.88 13.74
N PHE A 52 0.74 -13.11 13.21
CA PHE A 52 1.00 -13.38 11.80
C PHE A 52 0.01 -12.64 10.89
N ASP A 53 -1.28 -12.65 11.23
CA ASP A 53 -2.32 -11.97 10.46
C ASP A 53 -2.14 -10.46 10.42
N GLU A 54 -1.73 -9.85 11.53
CA GLU A 54 -1.39 -8.42 11.58
C GLU A 54 -0.14 -8.13 10.74
N LEU A 55 0.90 -8.96 10.83
CA LEU A 55 2.09 -8.80 10.00
C LEU A 55 1.74 -8.85 8.51
N ASP A 56 0.95 -9.85 8.09
CA ASP A 56 0.48 -9.98 6.70
C ASP A 56 -0.35 -8.78 6.28
N HIS A 57 -1.20 -8.26 7.18
CA HIS A 57 -1.97 -7.04 6.93
C HIS A 57 -1.08 -5.85 6.59
N PHE A 58 -0.06 -5.59 7.42
CA PHE A 58 0.85 -4.46 7.22
C PHE A 58 1.83 -4.68 6.06
N LEU A 59 2.16 -5.92 5.71
CA LEU A 59 2.98 -6.23 4.53
C LEU A 59 2.21 -5.94 3.23
N LEU A 60 0.92 -6.29 3.17
CA LEU A 60 0.07 -5.92 2.03
C LEU A 60 -0.07 -4.41 1.90
N GLU A 61 -0.26 -3.70 3.02
CA GLU A 61 -0.29 -2.24 3.01
C GLU A 61 1.05 -1.64 2.57
N GLN A 62 2.16 -2.18 3.07
CA GLN A 62 3.50 -1.75 2.68
C GLN A 62 3.72 -1.90 1.18
N ASP A 63 3.29 -3.01 0.59
CA ASP A 63 3.43 -3.24 -0.85
C ASP A 63 2.66 -2.17 -1.64
N ILE A 64 1.41 -1.91 -1.28
CA ILE A 64 0.55 -0.93 -1.96
C ILE A 64 1.09 0.50 -1.82
N LEU A 65 1.58 0.88 -0.63
CA LEU A 65 2.19 2.20 -0.41
C LEU A 65 3.50 2.39 -1.19
N ASN A 66 4.11 1.30 -1.68
CA ASN A 66 5.31 1.31 -2.51
C ASN A 66 5.03 1.16 -4.01
N GLN A 67 3.78 0.91 -4.39
CA GLN A 67 3.36 0.91 -5.79
C GLN A 67 3.15 2.33 -6.30
N ASP A 68 3.05 2.48 -7.63
CA ASP A 68 2.68 3.76 -8.25
C ASP A 68 1.30 4.21 -7.72
N PRO A 69 1.22 5.37 -7.03
CA PRO A 69 -0.04 5.83 -6.44
C PRO A 69 -1.10 6.19 -7.48
N THR A 70 -0.72 6.33 -8.75
CA THR A 70 -1.66 6.57 -9.87
C THR A 70 -2.31 5.28 -10.39
N LEU A 71 -1.92 4.10 -9.90
CA LEU A 71 -2.63 2.86 -10.21
C LEU A 71 -3.99 2.87 -9.51
N LEU A 72 -5.04 2.40 -10.21
CA LEU A 72 -6.40 2.43 -9.70
C LEU A 72 -6.52 1.68 -8.36
N GLY A 73 -5.89 0.50 -8.28
CA GLY A 73 -5.84 -0.29 -7.04
C GLY A 73 -5.22 0.48 -5.88
N SER A 74 -4.02 1.05 -6.07
CA SER A 74 -3.33 1.85 -5.06
C SER A 74 -4.16 3.06 -4.64
N MET A 75 -4.76 3.76 -5.60
CA MET A 75 -5.59 4.93 -5.34
C MET A 75 -6.81 4.59 -4.49
N LEU A 76 -7.47 3.47 -4.77
CA LEU A 76 -8.61 2.98 -3.98
C LEU A 76 -8.23 2.73 -2.52
N VAL A 77 -7.05 2.15 -2.29
CA VAL A 77 -6.57 1.83 -0.93
C VAL A 77 -6.09 3.08 -0.19
N ILE A 78 -5.30 3.93 -0.85
CA ILE A 78 -4.80 5.18 -0.26
C ILE A 78 -5.96 6.11 0.13
N ARG A 79 -7.04 6.12 -0.67
CA ARG A 79 -8.26 6.90 -0.39
C ARG A 79 -9.21 6.22 0.60
N GLY A 80 -8.88 5.03 1.10
CA GLY A 80 -9.68 4.30 2.09
C GLY A 80 -10.99 3.73 1.56
N ILE A 81 -11.11 3.58 0.23
CA ILE A 81 -12.32 3.07 -0.41
C ILE A 81 -12.38 1.54 -0.27
N ILE A 82 -11.22 0.88 -0.39
CA ILE A 82 -11.06 -0.55 -0.09
C ILE A 82 -9.82 -0.76 0.79
N THR A 83 -9.76 -1.90 1.46
CA THR A 83 -8.58 -2.32 2.23
C THR A 83 -7.52 -2.97 1.33
N PRO A 84 -6.24 -3.00 1.76
CA PRO A 84 -5.20 -3.79 1.11
C PRO A 84 -5.59 -5.24 0.83
N GLN A 85 -6.27 -5.88 1.80
CA GLN A 85 -6.71 -7.27 1.73
C GLN A 85 -7.81 -7.44 0.67
N GLN A 86 -8.76 -6.51 0.63
CA GLN A 86 -9.78 -6.50 -0.41
C GLN A 86 -9.14 -6.34 -1.79
N LEU A 87 -8.22 -5.37 -1.98
CA LEU A 87 -7.52 -5.21 -3.24
C LEU A 87 -6.77 -6.48 -3.65
N HIS A 88 -6.02 -7.09 -2.72
CA HIS A 88 -5.30 -8.33 -2.97
C HIS A 88 -6.25 -9.46 -3.42
N SER A 89 -7.38 -9.64 -2.72
CA SER A 89 -8.38 -10.65 -3.07
C SER A 89 -9.07 -10.40 -4.42
N VAL A 90 -9.18 -9.14 -4.84
CA VAL A 90 -9.73 -8.75 -6.15
C VAL A 90 -8.72 -9.00 -7.25
N LEU A 91 -7.43 -8.67 -7.02
CA LEU A 91 -6.35 -8.95 -7.96
C LEU A 91 -6.16 -10.46 -8.17
N ALA A 92 -6.25 -11.26 -7.11
CA ALA A 92 -6.23 -12.71 -7.21
C ALA A 92 -7.41 -13.25 -8.05
N GLU A 93 -8.62 -12.72 -7.90
CA GLU A 93 -9.75 -13.09 -8.78
C GLU A 93 -9.51 -12.64 -10.23
N GLN A 94 -8.89 -11.48 -10.43
CA GLN A 94 -8.61 -10.94 -11.75
C GLN A 94 -7.72 -11.86 -12.58
N GLU A 95 -6.72 -12.48 -11.94
CA GLU A 95 -5.77 -13.38 -12.57
C GLU A 95 -6.46 -14.58 -13.26
N TYR A 96 -7.52 -15.13 -12.65
CA TYR A 96 -8.19 -16.33 -13.15
C TYR A 96 -9.51 -16.07 -13.88
N SER A 97 -10.12 -14.89 -13.72
CA SER A 97 -11.45 -14.59 -14.29
C SER A 97 -11.42 -13.87 -15.64
N HIS A 98 -10.26 -13.38 -16.08
CA HIS A 98 -10.09 -12.49 -17.25
C HIS A 98 -10.92 -11.19 -17.22
N ARG A 99 -11.59 -10.89 -16.11
CA ARG A 99 -12.38 -9.67 -15.91
C ARG A 99 -11.46 -8.49 -15.62
N ARG A 100 -11.93 -7.27 -15.85
CA ARG A 100 -11.19 -6.06 -15.46
C ARG A 100 -11.36 -5.81 -13.96
N LEU A 101 -10.34 -5.23 -13.33
CA LEU A 101 -10.37 -4.87 -11.89
C LEU A 101 -11.67 -4.14 -11.49
N GLY A 102 -12.08 -3.13 -12.25
CA GLY A 102 -13.31 -2.36 -12.00
C GLY A 102 -14.59 -3.20 -12.05
N GLU A 103 -14.68 -4.17 -12.97
CA GLU A 103 -15.84 -5.06 -13.08
C GLU A 103 -15.97 -5.98 -11.86
N ILE A 104 -14.84 -6.47 -11.36
CA ILE A 104 -14.80 -7.31 -10.16
C ILE A 104 -15.18 -6.48 -8.92
N LEU A 105 -14.65 -5.26 -8.79
CA LEU A 105 -14.98 -4.34 -7.70
C LEU A 105 -16.48 -4.03 -7.64
N ILE A 106 -17.11 -3.80 -8.79
CA ILE A 106 -18.56 -3.57 -8.88
C ILE A 106 -19.34 -4.85 -8.54
N ALA A 107 -18.96 -6.00 -9.09
CA ALA A 107 -19.65 -7.26 -8.83
C ALA A 107 -19.58 -7.65 -7.34
N ARG A 108 -18.48 -7.34 -6.66
CA ARG A 108 -18.32 -7.54 -5.22
C ARG A 108 -18.95 -6.43 -4.37
N ARG A 109 -19.63 -5.44 -4.98
CA ARG A 109 -20.23 -4.28 -4.32
C ARG A 109 -19.24 -3.44 -3.51
N LEU A 110 -17.97 -3.47 -3.90
CA LEU A 110 -16.91 -2.63 -3.33
C LEU A 110 -16.92 -1.23 -3.96
N LEU A 111 -17.48 -1.12 -5.17
CA LEU A 111 -17.72 0.14 -5.88
C LEU A 111 -19.09 0.11 -6.57
N SER A 112 -19.67 1.29 -6.77
CA SER A 112 -20.70 1.54 -7.77
C SER A 112 -20.07 1.95 -9.11
N PHE A 113 -20.87 1.91 -10.19
CA PHE A 113 -20.45 2.41 -11.50
C PHE A 113 -20.06 3.89 -11.45
N ASP A 114 -20.89 4.73 -10.84
CA ASP A 114 -20.64 6.17 -10.71
C ASP A 114 -19.32 6.46 -9.96
N GLN A 115 -19.08 5.74 -8.86
CA GLN A 115 -17.80 5.85 -8.13
C GLN A 115 -16.61 5.42 -9.00
N LEU A 116 -16.75 4.35 -9.80
CA LEU A 116 -15.68 3.91 -10.68
C LEU A 116 -15.37 4.97 -11.75
N ASP A 117 -16.39 5.58 -12.34
CA ASP A 117 -16.23 6.63 -13.36
C ASP A 117 -15.53 7.87 -12.81
N ASP A 118 -15.95 8.35 -11.63
CA ASP A 118 -15.31 9.47 -10.94
C ASP A 118 -13.83 9.20 -10.64
N LEU A 119 -13.51 7.98 -10.20
CA LEU A 119 -12.14 7.57 -9.90
C LEU A 119 -11.27 7.46 -11.16
N LEU A 120 -11.81 6.94 -12.26
CA LEU A 120 -11.10 6.85 -13.54
C LEU A 120 -10.82 8.24 -14.12
N LEU A 121 -11.77 9.17 -13.98
CA LEU A 121 -11.57 10.57 -14.36
C LEU A 121 -10.43 11.19 -13.56
N LEU A 122 -10.45 11.01 -12.22
CA LEU A 122 -9.43 11.52 -11.32
C LEU A 122 -8.05 10.94 -11.63
N GLN A 123 -7.96 9.63 -11.84
CA GLN A 123 -6.72 8.93 -12.21
C GLN A 123 -6.10 9.54 -13.48
N ARG A 124 -6.91 9.82 -14.51
CA ARG A 124 -6.44 10.43 -15.76
C ARG A 124 -5.86 11.82 -15.52
N VAL A 125 -6.51 12.63 -14.68
CA VAL A 125 -6.03 13.98 -14.32
C VAL A 125 -4.70 13.90 -13.57
N GLU A 126 -4.57 13.01 -12.59
CA GLU A 126 -3.33 12.83 -11.82
C GLU A 126 -2.17 12.35 -12.71
N ARG A 127 -2.43 11.43 -13.64
CA ARG A 127 -1.42 10.97 -14.62
C ARG A 127 -0.97 12.08 -15.56
N SER A 128 -1.89 12.92 -16.04
CA SER A 128 -1.56 14.07 -16.89
C SER A 128 -0.64 15.06 -16.14
N ARG A 129 -1.00 15.43 -14.91
CA ARG A 129 -0.22 16.34 -14.07
C ARG A 129 1.18 15.80 -13.76
N ASN A 130 1.30 14.50 -13.48
CA ASN A 130 2.59 13.87 -13.22
C ASN A 130 3.46 13.83 -14.48
N SER A 131 2.87 13.63 -15.66
CA SER A 131 3.57 13.66 -16.94
C SER A 131 4.13 15.05 -17.25
N GLU A 132 3.34 16.10 -17.04
CA GLU A 132 3.76 17.50 -17.21
C GLU A 132 4.83 17.90 -16.19
N SER A 133 4.66 17.51 -14.92
CA SER A 133 5.62 17.80 -13.86
C SER A 133 6.97 17.13 -14.09
N GLN A 134 6.99 15.91 -14.65
CA GLN A 134 8.24 15.24 -15.05
C GLN A 134 8.89 15.89 -16.27
N PHE A 135 8.12 16.50 -17.17
CA PHE A 135 8.64 17.21 -18.34
C PHE A 135 9.39 18.49 -17.95
N VAL A 136 8.85 19.27 -17.00
CA VAL A 136 9.46 20.51 -16.51
C VAL A 136 10.77 20.27 -15.73
N ILE A 137 10.94 19.09 -15.11
CA ILE A 137 12.16 18.75 -14.35
C ILE A 137 13.31 18.26 -15.26
N ARG A 138 13.01 17.90 -16.52
CA ARG A 138 13.98 17.28 -17.44
C ARG A 138 14.58 18.25 -18.47
N LEU A 139 14.17 19.53 -18.46
CA LEU A 139 14.72 20.64 -19.27
C LEU A 139 15.68 21.49 -18.43
#